data_AF-A0A6P8U785-F1
#
_entry.id   AF-A0A6P8U785-F1
#
_cell.length_a   1.000
_cell.length_b   1.000
_cell.length_c   1.000
_cell.angle_alpha   90.00
_cell.angle_beta   90.00
_cell.angle_gamma   90.00
#
_symmetry.space_group_name_H-M   'P 1'
#
loop_
_entity.id
_entity.type
_entity.pdbx_description
1 polymer ?
#
loop_
_entity_poly.entity_id
_entity_poly.type
_entity_poly.pdbx_seq_one_letter_code
_entity_poly.pdbx_strand_id
1 'polypeptide(L)'
;MASCLHFIVVLCLTSGLWSGANAQKKENPCHDPCKTCPSGWTPFEDHCYMYKHAAKTWAHAEVDCIALGGNLASIPNQEVYTFIRKIINTASNENEQTWIGGNDLAKEGVWMWSDGTKFVAKNWAPGQPDNYHGLEHCLLMNYHDLINDSPCTNLRAFVCGVRL
;
A
#
# COMPACT_ATOMS: atom_id res chain seq x y z
N MET A 1 -33.56 60.56 -62.78
CA MET A 1 -32.80 59.32 -63.06
C MET A 1 -33.27 58.31 -62.01
N ALA A 2 -34.25 57.47 -62.36
CA ALA A 2 -34.09 56.01 -62.61
C ALA A 2 -33.68 55.25 -61.32
N SER A 3 -34.23 54.11 -60.90
CA SER A 3 -35.21 53.16 -61.40
C SER A 3 -35.35 52.03 -60.35
N CYS A 4 -36.34 51.14 -60.55
CA CYS A 4 -36.35 49.71 -60.18
C CYS A 4 -36.68 49.27 -58.73
N LEU A 5 -37.95 48.91 -58.54
CA LEU A 5 -38.49 47.56 -58.30
C LEU A 5 -37.56 46.41 -57.84
N HIS A 6 -38.08 45.65 -56.85
CA HIS A 6 -38.18 44.18 -56.70
C HIS A 6 -37.43 43.44 -55.57
N PHE A 7 -38.26 42.84 -54.69
CA PHE A 7 -38.22 41.48 -54.13
C PHE A 7 -36.89 40.88 -53.62
N ILE A 8 -36.92 40.36 -52.38
CA ILE A 8 -36.77 38.92 -52.05
C ILE A 8 -36.62 38.76 -50.52
N VAL A 9 -37.50 37.93 -49.93
CA VAL A 9 -37.33 37.35 -48.59
C VAL A 9 -36.45 36.11 -48.74
N VAL A 10 -35.33 36.02 -48.01
CA VAL A 10 -34.63 34.74 -47.75
C VAL A 10 -34.19 34.69 -46.29
N LEU A 11 -34.83 33.79 -45.55
CA LEU A 11 -34.35 33.24 -44.28
C LEU A 11 -33.09 32.40 -44.55
N CYS A 12 -32.02 32.63 -43.78
CA CYS A 12 -30.92 31.69 -43.68
C CYS A 12 -30.83 31.19 -42.23
N LEU A 13 -31.42 30.01 -42.00
CA LEU A 13 -31.10 29.13 -40.90
C LEU A 13 -29.64 28.69 -41.08
N THR A 14 -28.76 29.09 -40.16
CA THR A 14 -27.56 28.29 -39.88
C THR A 14 -27.55 27.98 -38.39
N SER A 15 -28.01 26.77 -38.11
CA SER A 15 -27.60 26.00 -36.94
C SER A 15 -26.07 25.89 -36.96
N GLY A 16 -25.43 26.54 -35.99
CA GLY A 16 -24.00 26.49 -35.79
C GLY A 16 -23.69 26.56 -34.30
N LEU A 17 -23.52 25.38 -33.70
CA LEU A 17 -22.95 25.18 -32.37
C LEU A 17 -21.75 26.11 -32.17
N TRP A 18 -21.77 26.96 -31.14
CA TRP A 18 -20.53 27.26 -30.44
C TRP A 18 -20.56 26.61 -29.07
N SER A 19 -19.85 25.48 -29.05
CA SER A 19 -19.48 24.66 -27.93
C SER A 19 -19.10 25.49 -26.71
N GLY A 20 -19.52 25.00 -25.55
CA GLY A 20 -19.22 25.58 -24.25
C GLY A 20 -17.74 25.94 -24.11
N ALA A 21 -17.51 27.02 -23.36
CA ALA A 21 -16.19 27.40 -22.90
C ALA A 21 -15.49 26.17 -22.29
N ASN A 22 -14.51 25.67 -23.02
CA ASN A 22 -13.64 24.60 -22.60
C ASN A 22 -12.77 25.17 -21.48
N ALA A 23 -13.16 24.94 -20.24
CA ALA A 23 -12.29 25.16 -19.09
C ALA A 23 -11.13 24.18 -19.24
N GLN A 24 -10.06 24.61 -19.91
CA GLN A 24 -8.79 23.89 -19.85
C GLN A 24 -8.35 23.88 -18.39
N LYS A 25 -8.55 22.73 -17.75
CA LYS A 25 -8.03 22.42 -16.43
C LYS A 25 -6.52 22.54 -16.55
N LYS A 26 -5.99 23.66 -16.05
CA LYS A 26 -4.55 23.90 -15.96
C LYS A 26 -4.01 22.90 -14.95
N GLU A 27 -3.44 21.81 -15.43
CA GLU A 27 -2.70 20.88 -14.58
C GLU A 27 -1.47 21.64 -14.07
N ASN A 28 -1.49 22.00 -12.79
CA ASN A 28 -0.30 22.51 -12.11
C ASN A 28 0.65 21.33 -11.89
N PRO A 29 1.87 21.32 -12.47
CA PRO A 29 2.87 20.32 -12.12
C PRO A 29 3.30 20.57 -10.67
N CYS A 30 3.28 19.53 -9.84
CA CYS A 30 3.78 19.62 -8.47
C CYS A 30 5.27 20.02 -8.50
N HIS A 31 5.63 21.06 -7.73
CA HIS A 31 7.01 21.54 -7.55
C HIS A 31 7.62 20.94 -6.27
N ASP A 32 7.58 19.60 -6.21
CA ASP A 32 8.24 18.74 -5.22
C ASP A 32 8.53 17.43 -5.98
N PRO A 33 9.64 16.69 -5.76
CA PRO A 33 9.81 15.40 -6.41
C PRO A 33 8.56 14.58 -6.09
N CYS A 34 7.80 14.17 -7.11
CA CYS A 34 6.69 13.26 -6.89
C CYS A 34 7.26 12.06 -6.13
N LYS A 35 6.92 11.94 -4.85
CA LYS A 35 7.33 10.82 -4.01
C LYS A 35 6.62 9.58 -4.56
N THR A 36 7.24 8.97 -5.55
CA THR A 36 6.76 7.76 -6.21
C THR A 36 7.49 6.58 -5.62
N CYS A 37 6.79 5.45 -5.48
CA CYS A 37 7.42 4.24 -5.04
C CYS A 37 8.56 3.80 -5.97
N PRO A 38 9.65 3.23 -5.43
CA PRO A 38 10.70 2.65 -6.25
C PRO A 38 10.14 1.53 -7.14
N SER A 39 10.87 1.18 -8.21
CA SER A 39 10.44 0.11 -9.12
C SER A 39 10.19 -1.20 -8.38
N GLY A 40 9.06 -1.86 -8.68
CA GLY A 40 8.64 -3.11 -8.05
C GLY A 40 7.90 -2.96 -6.71
N TRP A 41 7.74 -1.74 -6.20
CA TRP A 41 6.95 -1.48 -5.00
C TRP A 41 5.53 -1.02 -5.35
N THR A 42 4.56 -1.38 -4.53
CA THR A 42 3.16 -0.98 -4.70
C THR A 42 2.84 0.18 -3.75
N PRO A 43 2.38 1.34 -4.27
CA PRO A 43 1.98 2.47 -3.43
C PRO A 43 0.68 2.20 -2.67
N PHE A 44 0.63 2.64 -1.43
CA PHE A 44 -0.61 2.76 -0.65
C PHE A 44 -0.43 3.80 0.46
N GLU A 45 -1.33 4.79 0.50
CA GLU A 45 -1.22 5.96 1.37
C GLU A 45 0.15 6.65 1.23
N ASP A 46 0.82 6.99 2.33
CA ASP A 46 2.16 7.61 2.36
C ASP A 46 3.30 6.58 2.40
N HIS A 47 3.04 5.34 1.95
CA HIS A 47 4.00 4.23 2.00
C HIS A 47 4.03 3.44 0.69
N CYS A 48 5.09 2.65 0.57
CA CYS A 48 5.32 1.69 -0.50
C CYS A 48 5.56 0.31 0.10
N TYR A 49 4.97 -0.73 -0.52
CA TYR A 49 5.07 -2.10 -0.02
C TYR A 49 5.53 -3.07 -1.09
N MET A 50 6.34 -4.05 -0.71
CA MET A 50 6.83 -5.10 -1.61
C MET A 50 6.75 -6.46 -0.93
N TYR A 51 6.03 -7.39 -1.54
CA TYR A 51 6.03 -8.79 -1.12
C TYR A 51 7.23 -9.53 -1.69
N LYS A 52 7.84 -10.39 -0.86
CA LYS A 52 9.01 -11.19 -1.18
C LYS A 52 8.68 -12.66 -0.96
N HIS A 53 8.64 -13.43 -2.05
CA HIS A 53 8.38 -14.87 -2.02
C HIS A 53 9.46 -15.71 -1.31
N ALA A 54 10.65 -15.14 -1.08
CA ALA A 54 11.76 -15.88 -0.49
C ALA A 54 11.47 -16.26 0.95
N ALA A 55 11.54 -17.56 1.29
CA ALA A 55 11.35 -18.03 2.65
C ALA A 55 12.60 -17.75 3.50
N LYS A 56 12.47 -16.86 4.49
CA LYS A 56 13.57 -16.42 5.37
C LYS A 56 13.14 -16.40 6.83
N THR A 57 14.12 -16.48 7.74
CA THR A 57 13.90 -16.15 9.14
C THR A 57 13.52 -14.68 9.26
N TRP A 58 12.83 -14.30 10.33
CA TRP A 58 12.40 -12.92 10.53
C TRP A 58 13.58 -11.93 10.46
N ALA A 59 14.69 -12.25 11.13
CA ALA A 59 15.89 -11.40 11.13
C ALA A 59 16.53 -11.25 9.73
N HIS A 60 16.60 -12.32 8.93
CA HIS A 60 17.13 -12.22 7.57
C HIS A 60 16.17 -11.50 6.62
N ALA A 61 14.86 -11.61 6.85
CA ALA A 61 13.86 -10.85 6.11
C ALA A 61 13.95 -9.34 6.41
N GLU A 62 14.17 -8.96 7.67
CA GLU A 62 14.43 -7.57 8.07
C GLU A 62 15.70 -7.02 7.41
N VAL A 63 16.80 -7.77 7.43
CA VAL A 63 18.05 -7.38 6.74
C VAL A 63 17.82 -7.12 5.26
N ASP A 64 17.04 -7.98 4.59
CA ASP A 64 16.68 -7.78 3.18
C ASP A 64 15.86 -6.50 2.97
N CYS A 65 14.89 -6.20 3.83
CA CYS A 65 14.10 -4.99 3.70
C CYS A 65 14.94 -3.73 3.96
N ILE A 66 15.86 -3.76 4.92
CA ILE A 66 16.83 -2.70 5.18
C ILE A 66 17.72 -2.46 3.96
N ALA A 67 18.20 -3.51 3.31
CA ALA A 67 18.99 -3.40 2.09
C ALA A 67 18.22 -2.75 0.92
N LEU A 68 16.88 -2.79 0.94
CA LEU A 68 16.01 -2.12 -0.02
C LEU A 68 15.58 -0.71 0.41
N GLY A 69 16.11 -0.20 1.53
CA GLY A 69 15.84 1.14 2.05
C GLY A 69 14.58 1.26 2.91
N GLY A 70 14.02 0.14 3.37
CA GLY A 70 12.86 0.10 4.26
C GLY A 70 13.07 -0.84 5.44
N ASN A 71 11.98 -1.37 5.97
CA ASN A 71 11.97 -2.38 7.03
C ASN A 71 10.90 -3.43 6.70
N LEU A 72 10.80 -4.50 7.47
CA LEU A 72 9.58 -5.29 7.45
C LEU A 72 8.38 -4.39 7.79
N ALA A 73 7.28 -4.60 7.09
CA ALA A 73 6.15 -3.68 7.11
C ALA A 73 5.51 -3.57 8.51
N SER A 74 5.25 -2.32 8.92
CA SER A 74 4.40 -2.00 10.07
C SER A 74 2.94 -1.83 9.65
N ILE A 75 2.03 -1.90 10.63
CA ILE A 75 0.59 -1.81 10.41
C ILE A 75 0.01 -0.71 11.31
N PRO A 76 -0.12 0.53 10.80
CA PRO A 76 -0.62 1.67 11.58
C PRO A 76 -2.15 1.71 11.70
N ASN A 77 -2.88 1.11 10.76
CA ASN A 77 -4.33 1.18 10.67
C ASN A 77 -4.92 -0.05 9.95
N GLN A 78 -6.25 -0.13 9.88
CA GLN A 78 -6.98 -1.28 9.32
C GLN A 78 -6.90 -1.30 7.78
N GLU A 79 -6.76 -0.14 7.16
CA GLU A 79 -6.63 0.05 5.72
C GLU A 79 -5.32 -0.58 5.21
N VAL A 80 -4.20 -0.28 5.88
CA VAL A 80 -2.88 -0.87 5.62
C VAL A 80 -2.90 -2.37 5.88
N TYR A 81 -3.54 -2.83 6.97
CA TYR A 81 -3.70 -4.27 7.24
C TYR A 81 -4.34 -5.00 6.05
N THR A 82 -5.47 -4.47 5.59
CA THR A 82 -6.25 -5.05 4.48
C THR A 82 -5.47 -5.00 3.17
N PHE A 83 -4.74 -3.89 2.93
CA PHE A 83 -3.91 -3.72 1.75
C PHE A 83 -2.74 -4.70 1.70
N ILE A 84 -2.00 -4.88 2.80
CA ILE A 84 -0.89 -5.84 2.87
C ILE A 84 -1.40 -7.26 2.61
N ARG A 85 -2.52 -7.67 3.20
CA ARG A 85 -3.16 -8.96 2.89
C ARG A 85 -3.46 -9.11 1.40
N LYS A 86 -3.99 -8.06 0.76
CA LYS A 86 -4.28 -8.06 -0.67
C LYS A 86 -3.03 -8.24 -1.51
N ILE A 87 -1.92 -7.55 -1.19
CA ILE A 87 -0.65 -7.75 -1.90
C ILE A 87 -0.19 -9.19 -1.77
N ILE A 88 -0.19 -9.74 -0.56
CA ILE A 88 0.24 -11.12 -0.31
C ILE A 88 -0.58 -12.06 -1.19
N ASN A 89 -1.91 -12.03 -1.05
CA ASN A 89 -2.81 -12.94 -1.77
C ASN A 89 -2.72 -12.81 -3.29
N THR A 90 -2.51 -11.59 -3.80
CA THR A 90 -2.37 -11.35 -5.24
C THR A 90 -1.04 -11.88 -5.77
N ALA A 91 0.04 -11.73 -5.00
CA ALA A 91 1.37 -12.14 -5.44
C ALA A 91 1.59 -13.65 -5.29
N SER A 92 1.14 -14.25 -4.18
CA SER A 92 1.28 -15.69 -3.91
C SER A 92 0.20 -16.55 -4.58
N ASN A 93 -0.94 -15.97 -4.99
CA ASN A 93 -2.18 -16.67 -5.33
C ASN A 93 -2.76 -17.52 -4.17
N GLU A 94 -2.35 -17.26 -2.93
CA GLU A 94 -2.69 -18.03 -1.73
C GLU A 94 -2.78 -17.13 -0.48
N ASN A 95 -3.39 -17.59 0.61
CA ASN A 95 -3.37 -16.87 1.90
C ASN A 95 -2.09 -17.17 2.69
N GLU A 96 -0.93 -16.89 2.07
CA GLU A 96 0.39 -17.29 2.57
C GLU A 96 0.72 -16.60 3.91
N GLN A 97 1.16 -17.38 4.90
CA GLN A 97 1.62 -16.85 6.18
C GLN A 97 2.94 -16.09 5.99
N THR A 98 2.92 -14.80 6.29
CA THR A 98 3.96 -13.88 5.83
C THR A 98 4.47 -13.01 6.97
N TRP A 99 5.79 -12.86 7.10
CA TRP A 99 6.39 -11.99 8.11
C TRP A 99 6.04 -10.51 7.91
N ILE A 100 5.83 -9.83 9.04
CA ILE A 100 5.72 -8.37 9.18
C ILE A 100 6.67 -7.90 10.28
N GLY A 101 6.86 -6.58 10.44
CA GLY A 101 7.95 -6.03 11.25
C GLY A 101 7.75 -6.09 12.77
N GLY A 102 6.68 -6.72 13.25
CA GLY A 102 6.36 -6.74 14.67
C GLY A 102 7.21 -7.79 15.40
N ASN A 103 7.75 -7.42 16.55
CA ASN A 103 8.49 -8.34 17.41
C ASN A 103 8.45 -7.88 18.87
N ASP A 104 8.74 -8.78 19.80
CA ASP A 104 8.96 -8.48 21.22
C ASP A 104 10.28 -9.06 21.75
N LEU A 105 11.23 -9.30 20.83
CA LEU A 105 12.57 -9.87 21.08
C LEU A 105 13.35 -9.21 22.23
N ALA A 106 13.14 -7.90 22.45
CA ALA A 106 13.82 -7.16 23.51
C ALA A 106 13.24 -7.46 24.90
N LYS A 107 11.93 -7.71 24.98
CA LYS A 107 11.20 -8.00 26.21
C LYS A 107 9.84 -8.59 25.87
N GLU A 108 9.65 -9.84 26.30
CA GLU A 108 8.39 -10.57 26.21
C GLU A 108 7.16 -9.72 26.59
N GLY A 109 6.15 -9.73 25.73
CA GLY A 109 4.89 -8.99 25.91
C GLY A 109 4.98 -7.49 25.62
N VAL A 110 6.17 -6.97 25.27
CA VAL A 110 6.37 -5.57 24.86
C VAL A 110 6.69 -5.51 23.37
N TRP A 111 5.62 -5.45 22.58
CA TRP A 111 5.69 -5.43 21.12
C TRP A 111 6.15 -4.09 20.55
N MET A 112 6.97 -4.16 19.50
CA MET A 112 7.46 -3.02 18.72
C MET A 112 7.49 -3.35 17.22
N TRP A 113 7.40 -2.30 16.38
CA TRP A 113 7.71 -2.41 14.96
C TRP A 113 9.21 -2.17 14.73
N SER A 114 9.82 -2.94 13.84
CA SER A 114 11.25 -2.80 13.49
C SER A 114 11.59 -1.45 12.84
N ASP A 115 10.62 -0.81 12.19
CA ASP A 115 10.75 0.53 11.62
C ASP A 115 10.71 1.68 12.65
N GLY A 116 10.51 1.35 13.93
CA GLY A 116 10.44 2.31 15.04
C GLY A 116 9.12 3.10 15.13
N THR A 117 8.13 2.79 14.30
CA THR A 117 6.79 3.40 14.41
C THR A 117 6.07 2.91 15.67
N LYS A 118 5.04 3.67 16.08
CA LYS A 118 4.25 3.30 17.26
C LYS A 118 3.52 1.98 17.03
N PHE A 119 3.70 1.02 17.94
CA PHE A 119 2.99 -0.25 17.87
C PHE A 119 1.50 -0.09 18.16
N VAL A 120 0.64 -0.46 17.20
CA VAL A 120 -0.83 -0.30 17.26
C VAL A 120 -1.60 -1.48 16.63
N ALA A 121 -1.01 -2.68 16.58
CA ALA A 121 -1.65 -3.86 16.00
C ALA A 121 -2.90 -4.31 16.78
N LYS A 122 -3.99 -4.61 16.06
CA LYS A 122 -5.28 -5.02 16.65
C LYS A 122 -5.79 -6.38 16.17
N ASN A 123 -5.32 -6.85 15.03
CA ASN A 123 -5.90 -7.99 14.29
C ASN A 123 -5.38 -9.34 14.77
N TRP A 124 -5.24 -9.54 16.08
CA TRP A 124 -4.77 -10.80 16.66
C TRP A 124 -5.75 -11.94 16.39
N ALA A 125 -5.21 -13.13 16.14
CA ALA A 125 -6.02 -14.34 16.10
C ALA A 125 -6.59 -14.65 17.49
N PRO A 126 -7.71 -15.38 17.60
CA PRO A 126 -8.24 -15.78 18.89
C PRO A 126 -7.18 -16.52 19.72
N GLY A 127 -6.88 -16.00 20.92
CA GLY A 127 -5.88 -16.56 21.84
C GLY A 127 -4.48 -15.97 21.70
N GLN A 128 -4.23 -15.08 20.74
CA GLN A 128 -2.91 -14.56 20.43
C GLN A 128 -2.65 -13.15 20.97
N PRO A 129 -1.38 -12.77 21.21
CA PRO A 129 -0.20 -13.64 21.15
C PRO A 129 -0.15 -14.61 22.33
N ASP A 130 0.23 -15.86 22.10
CA ASP A 130 0.25 -16.92 23.12
C ASP A 130 1.66 -17.33 23.59
N ASN A 131 2.69 -16.85 22.89
CA ASN A 131 4.08 -17.20 23.11
C ASN A 131 4.27 -18.72 23.30
N TYR A 132 3.79 -19.52 22.35
CA TYR A 132 3.82 -20.98 22.45
C TYR A 132 5.21 -21.53 22.80
N HIS A 133 5.29 -22.26 23.93
CA HIS A 133 6.53 -22.76 24.57
C HIS A 133 7.59 -21.71 24.92
N GLY A 134 7.25 -20.41 24.94
CA GLY A 134 8.19 -19.35 25.22
C GLY A 134 9.15 -19.06 24.07
N LEU A 135 8.74 -19.32 22.82
CA LEU A 135 9.61 -19.24 21.63
C LEU A 135 9.10 -18.26 20.56
N GLU A 136 7.90 -17.70 20.71
CA GLU A 136 7.23 -16.96 19.65
C GLU A 136 7.37 -15.45 19.87
N HIS A 137 8.29 -14.83 19.13
CA HIS A 137 8.67 -13.42 19.36
C HIS A 137 8.57 -12.53 18.12
N CYS A 138 8.05 -13.06 17.00
CA CYS A 138 8.00 -12.38 15.71
C CYS A 138 6.62 -12.51 15.07
N LEU A 139 6.10 -11.41 14.55
CA LEU A 139 4.75 -11.35 14.01
C LEU A 139 4.68 -11.76 12.54
N LEU A 140 3.67 -12.55 12.24
CA LEU A 140 3.22 -12.86 10.88
C LEU A 140 1.76 -12.48 10.69
N MET A 141 1.37 -12.33 9.43
CA MET A 141 -0.02 -12.19 9.00
C MET A 141 -0.53 -13.47 8.34
N ASN A 142 -1.85 -13.51 8.10
CA ASN A 142 -2.57 -14.59 7.43
C ASN A 142 -2.59 -15.92 8.21
N TYR A 143 -2.40 -15.87 9.53
CA TYR A 143 -2.79 -16.97 10.39
C TYR A 143 -4.32 -16.93 10.56
N HIS A 144 -5.02 -17.74 9.75
CA HIS A 144 -6.49 -17.66 9.64
C HIS A 144 -6.98 -16.22 9.40
N ASP A 145 -6.35 -15.52 8.45
CA ASP A 145 -6.63 -14.11 8.10
C ASP A 145 -6.25 -13.07 9.16
N LEU A 146 -5.59 -13.47 10.24
CA LEU A 146 -5.24 -12.67 11.42
C LEU A 146 -3.72 -12.71 11.70
N ILE A 147 -3.31 -11.99 12.75
CA ILE A 147 -1.93 -11.88 13.24
C ILE A 147 -1.67 -12.98 14.28
N ASN A 148 -0.49 -13.61 14.15
CA ASN A 148 0.09 -14.54 15.13
C ASN A 148 1.51 -14.08 15.43
N ASP A 149 1.98 -14.31 16.65
CA ASP A 149 3.41 -14.49 16.93
C ASP A 149 3.88 -15.86 16.43
N SER A 150 5.17 -16.04 16.17
CA SER A 150 5.70 -17.31 15.73
C SER A 150 7.20 -17.36 16.05
N PRO A 151 7.83 -18.55 16.15
CA PRO A 151 9.27 -18.64 16.31
C PRO A 151 9.97 -17.93 15.18
N CYS A 152 10.80 -16.95 15.53
CA CYS A 152 11.50 -16.08 14.57
C CYS A 152 12.42 -16.85 13.61
N THR A 153 12.77 -18.10 13.97
CA THR A 153 13.58 -19.02 13.18
C THR A 153 12.81 -19.71 12.06
N ASN A 154 11.48 -19.60 12.03
CA ASN A 154 10.68 -20.15 10.93
C ASN A 154 11.00 -19.45 9.62
N LEU A 155 10.97 -20.20 8.52
CA LEU A 155 11.19 -19.67 7.18
C LEU A 155 9.85 -19.28 6.57
N ARG A 156 9.68 -18.00 6.23
CA ARG A 156 8.45 -17.49 5.62
C ARG A 156 8.74 -16.43 4.58
N ALA A 157 7.81 -16.27 3.64
CA ALA A 157 7.74 -15.06 2.82
C ALA A 157 7.58 -13.82 3.72
N PHE A 158 7.81 -12.64 3.17
CA PHE A 158 7.78 -11.40 3.95
C PHE A 158 7.35 -10.19 3.15
N VAL A 159 6.88 -9.14 3.83
CA VAL A 159 6.54 -7.85 3.21
C VAL A 159 7.45 -6.77 3.74
N CYS A 160 8.13 -6.07 2.83
CA CYS A 160 8.86 -4.85 3.15
C CYS A 160 7.94 -3.63 3.01
N GLY A 161 8.16 -2.62 3.84
CA GLY A 161 7.53 -1.30 3.79
C GLY A 161 8.57 -0.18 3.83
N VAL A 162 8.32 0.89 3.07
CA VAL A 162 9.11 2.14 3.16
C VAL A 162 8.16 3.33 3.10
N ARG A 163 8.43 4.34 3.92
CA ARG A 163 7.68 5.59 3.93
C ARG A 163 8.17 6.53 2.83
N LEU A 164 7.24 7.17 2.13
CA LEU A 164 7.51 8.14 1.07
C LEU A 164 8.04 9.47 1.59
#